data_AF-A0A8T2J564-F1
#
_entry.id   AF-A0A8T2J564-F1
#
_cell.length_a   1.000
_cell.length_b   1.000
_cell.length_c   1.000
_cell.angle_alpha   90.00
_cell.angle_beta   90.00
_cell.angle_gamma   90.00
#
_symmetry.space_group_name_H-M   'P 1'
#
loop_
_entity.id
_entity.type
_entity.pdbx_description
1 polymer ?
#
loop_
_entity_poly.entity_id
_entity_poly.type
_entity_poly.pdbx_seq_one_letter_code
_entity_poly.pdbx_strand_id
1 'polypeptide(L)'
;MVAGMAGEVVMPLIKREKGYDGTSKARMEESKERNKICTQMSKIEHKILDALDVIKKTFNDKVSFKGRPYVEKLHWDKTEMLYWLQQERNKSLLEKDFNDKFENKAKL
;
A
#
# COMPACT_ATOMS: atom_id res chain seq x y z
N MET A 1 34.70 4.82 5.41
CA MET A 1 33.96 5.37 6.56
C MET A 1 32.64 5.92 6.04
N VAL A 2 31.54 5.28 6.44
CA VAL A 2 30.17 5.79 6.75
C VAL A 2 29.57 6.81 5.75
N ALA A 3 28.42 6.57 5.11
CA ALA A 3 27.14 6.44 5.78
C ALA A 3 26.12 5.57 5.02
N GLY A 4 25.39 4.78 5.80
CA GLY A 4 24.35 3.87 5.33
C GLY A 4 23.22 4.61 4.62
N MET A 5 22.88 4.10 3.44
CA MET A 5 21.61 4.39 2.80
C MET A 5 20.52 3.62 3.54
N ALA A 6 20.15 4.13 4.73
CA ALA A 6 18.81 3.92 5.24
C ALA A 6 17.89 4.71 4.30
N GLY A 7 17.55 4.09 3.17
CA GLY A 7 16.49 4.57 2.31
C GLY A 7 15.20 4.52 3.11
N GLU A 8 14.90 5.60 3.82
CA GLU A 8 13.53 5.90 4.18
C GLU A 8 12.75 5.83 2.87
N VAL A 9 11.92 4.80 2.74
CA VAL A 9 10.82 4.82 1.78
C VAL A 9 9.89 5.90 2.32
N VAL A 10 10.21 7.16 2.00
CA VAL A 10 9.32 8.29 2.21
C VAL A 10 8.16 8.02 1.29
N MET A 11 7.12 7.40 1.86
CA MET A 11 5.86 7.15 1.19
C MET A 11 5.38 8.52 0.69
N PRO A 12 5.35 8.76 -0.65
CA PRO A 12 5.03 10.06 -1.17
C PRO A 12 3.66 10.48 -0.65
N LEU A 13 3.56 11.71 -0.15
CA LEU A 13 2.29 12.30 0.28
C LEU A 13 1.30 12.18 -0.88
N ILE A 14 0.37 11.24 -0.76
CA ILE A 14 -0.70 11.00 -1.75
C ILE A 14 -1.45 12.32 -1.92
N LYS A 15 -1.27 12.95 -3.08
CA LYS A 15 -2.03 14.13 -3.49
C LYS A 15 -3.51 13.73 -3.48
N ARG A 16 -4.28 14.27 -2.51
CA ARG A 16 -5.65 13.85 -2.21
C ARG A 16 -6.63 14.47 -3.20
N GLU A 17 -6.80 13.85 -4.36
CA GLU A 17 -7.84 14.23 -5.32
C GLU A 17 -9.07 13.32 -5.26
N LYS A 18 -10.22 13.94 -5.53
CA LYS A 18 -11.58 13.60 -5.11
C LYS A 18 -12.07 12.26 -5.65
N GLY A 19 -11.82 11.18 -4.91
CA GLY A 19 -12.36 9.85 -5.22
C GLY A 19 -13.71 9.52 -4.56
N TYR A 20 -14.18 10.35 -3.63
CA TYR A 20 -15.36 10.06 -2.80
C TYR A 20 -16.18 11.34 -2.63
N ASP A 21 -17.52 11.25 -2.67
CA ASP A 21 -18.46 12.37 -2.48
C ASP A 21 -17.92 13.25 -1.35
N GLY A 22 -17.42 14.44 -1.68
CA GLY A 22 -16.39 15.19 -0.93
C GLY A 22 -16.74 15.64 0.50
N THR A 23 -17.73 15.04 1.13
CA THR A 23 -18.17 15.27 2.49
C THR A 23 -17.11 14.82 3.51
N SER A 24 -17.04 15.55 4.62
CA SER A 24 -16.10 15.25 5.72
C SER A 24 -16.34 13.88 6.36
N LYS A 25 -17.62 13.49 6.50
CA LYS A 25 -18.03 12.22 7.11
C LYS A 25 -17.52 11.02 6.33
N ALA A 26 -17.69 11.07 5.01
CA ALA A 26 -17.27 10.08 4.06
C ALA A 26 -15.74 9.80 4.17
N ARG A 27 -14.92 10.86 4.19
CA ARG A 27 -13.46 10.76 4.39
C ARG A 27 -13.07 10.18 5.76
N MET A 28 -13.84 10.50 6.80
CA MET A 28 -13.57 10.01 8.14
C MET A 28 -13.84 8.51 8.26
N GLU A 29 -14.93 8.02 7.68
CA GLU A 29 -15.24 6.58 7.67
C GLU A 29 -14.22 5.79 6.85
N GLU A 30 -13.85 6.24 5.66
CA GLU A 30 -12.78 5.62 4.86
C GLU A 30 -11.46 5.54 5.66
N SER A 31 -11.11 6.61 6.38
CA SER A 31 -9.90 6.62 7.21
C SER A 31 -9.97 5.63 8.36
N LYS A 32 -11.14 5.46 9.00
CA LYS A 32 -11.34 4.48 10.08
C LYS A 32 -11.19 3.06 9.54
N GLU A 33 -11.82 2.76 8.40
CA GLU A 33 -11.73 1.46 7.75
C GLU A 33 -10.29 1.13 7.34
N ARG A 34 -9.59 2.09 6.71
CA ARG A 34 -8.17 1.94 6.36
C ARG A 34 -7.32 1.63 7.59
N ASN A 35 -7.51 2.38 8.68
CA ASN A 35 -6.75 2.15 9.91
C ASN A 35 -7.04 0.77 10.52
N LYS A 36 -8.30 0.32 10.49
CA LYS A 36 -8.70 -1.02 10.95
C LYS A 36 -7.96 -2.11 10.17
N ILE A 37 -7.96 -2.04 8.84
CA ILE A 37 -7.29 -3.02 7.97
C ILE A 37 -5.77 -2.99 8.21
N CYS A 38 -5.15 -1.81 8.24
CA CYS A 38 -3.71 -1.67 8.53
C CYS A 38 -3.33 -2.29 9.88
N THR A 39 -4.17 -2.10 10.90
CA THR A 39 -3.94 -2.65 12.24
C THR A 39 -4.04 -4.18 12.23
N GLN A 40 -5.04 -4.74 11.55
CA GLN A 40 -5.19 -6.19 11.42
C GLN A 40 -4.01 -6.81 10.65
N MET A 41 -3.57 -6.15 9.57
CA MET A 41 -2.44 -6.59 8.78
C MET A 41 -1.15 -6.57 9.59
N SER A 42 -0.88 -5.51 10.34
CA SER A 42 0.29 -5.40 11.23
C SER A 42 0.33 -6.52 12.29
N LYS A 43 -0.82 -6.89 12.87
CA LYS A 43 -0.89 -8.01 13.82
C LYS A 43 -0.48 -9.35 13.18
N ILE A 44 -0.87 -9.57 11.93
CA ILE A 44 -0.50 -10.78 11.19
C ILE A 44 0.98 -10.74 10.80
N GLU A 45 1.47 -9.60 10.32
CA GLU A 45 2.88 -9.37 10.01
C GLU A 45 3.77 -9.69 11.23
N HIS A 46 3.40 -9.21 12.42
CA HIS A 46 4.13 -9.52 13.67
C HIS A 46 4.18 -11.02 13.98
N LYS A 47 3.04 -11.73 13.89
CA LYS A 47 3.02 -13.19 14.13
C LYS A 47 3.94 -13.95 13.17
N ILE A 48 4.02 -13.50 11.92
CA ILE A 48 4.93 -14.07 10.92
C ILE A 48 6.38 -13.81 11.32
N LEU A 49 6.71 -12.57 11.70
CA LEU A 49 8.07 -12.21 12.12
C LEU A 49 8.52 -13.01 13.34
N ASP A 50 7.65 -13.19 14.32
CA ASP A 50 7.93 -14.01 15.51
C ASP A 50 8.20 -15.46 15.12
N ALA A 51 7.41 -16.04 14.23
CA ALA A 51 7.61 -17.40 13.74
C ALA A 51 8.95 -17.54 12.99
N LEU A 52 9.30 -16.56 12.17
CA LEU A 52 10.58 -16.54 11.45
C LEU A 52 11.78 -16.42 12.41
N ASP A 53 11.64 -15.63 13.47
CA ASP A 53 12.69 -15.48 14.49
C ASP A 53 12.91 -16.78 15.27
N VAL A 54 11.83 -17.49 15.62
CA VAL A 54 11.93 -18.82 16.24
C VAL A 54 12.68 -19.79 15.32
N ILE A 55 12.32 -19.87 14.04
CA ILE A 55 13.00 -20.76 13.08
C ILE A 55 14.49 -20.40 12.98
N LYS A 56 14.79 -19.10 12.88
CA LYS A 56 16.17 -18.62 12.81
C LYS A 56 16.97 -19.00 14.06
N LYS A 57 16.40 -18.86 15.26
CA LYS A 57 17.07 -19.19 16.52
C LYS A 57 17.25 -20.70 16.72
N THR A 58 16.27 -21.50 16.33
CA THR A 58 16.29 -22.95 16.54
C THR A 58 17.17 -23.66 15.52
N PHE A 59 17.11 -23.25 14.25
CA PHE A 59 17.76 -23.97 13.15
C PHE A 59 18.98 -23.24 12.58
N ASN A 60 19.25 -22.01 13.03
CA ASN A 60 20.27 -21.12 12.46
C ASN A 60 20.11 -20.96 10.93
N ASP A 61 18.87 -21.08 10.45
CA ASP A 61 18.51 -21.06 9.03
C ASP A 61 17.56 -19.88 8.73
N LYS A 62 17.50 -19.47 7.46
CA LYS A 62 16.70 -18.35 6.98
C LYS A 62 15.60 -18.85 6.05
N VAL A 63 14.35 -18.64 6.45
CA VAL A 63 13.21 -18.94 5.58
C VAL A 63 13.25 -18.06 4.34
N SER A 64 13.25 -18.71 3.18
CA SER A 64 13.22 -18.06 1.88
C SER A 64 12.05 -18.54 1.04
N PHE A 65 11.56 -17.67 0.17
CA PHE A 65 10.57 -17.97 -0.86
C PHE A 65 11.20 -17.72 -2.22
N LYS A 66 11.31 -18.77 -3.04
CA LYS A 66 11.96 -18.72 -4.37
C LYS A 66 13.36 -18.07 -4.31
N GLY A 67 14.14 -18.42 -3.29
CA GLY A 67 15.50 -17.88 -3.08
C GLY A 67 15.57 -16.48 -2.48
N ARG A 68 14.43 -15.81 -2.21
CA ARG A 68 14.39 -14.51 -1.53
C ARG A 68 14.01 -14.64 -0.07
N PRO A 69 14.66 -13.91 0.84
CA PRO A 69 14.24 -13.81 2.24
C PRO A 69 12.75 -13.51 2.39
N TYR A 70 12.05 -14.29 3.22
CA TYR A 70 10.60 -14.13 3.35
C TYR A 70 10.20 -12.74 3.88
N VAL A 71 11.01 -12.15 4.76
CA VAL A 71 10.80 -10.78 5.29
C VAL A 71 10.80 -9.74 4.17
N GLU A 72 11.74 -9.85 3.23
CA GLU A 72 11.83 -8.94 2.09
C GLU A 72 10.63 -9.14 1.16
N LYS A 73 10.26 -10.40 0.89
CA LYS A 73 9.06 -10.74 0.11
C LYS A 73 7.80 -10.11 0.71
N LEU A 74 7.62 -10.19 2.03
CA LEU A 74 6.46 -9.63 2.72
C LEU A 74 6.37 -8.11 2.53
N HIS A 75 7.50 -7.41 2.59
CA HIS A 75 7.54 -5.96 2.36
C HIS A 75 7.25 -5.58 0.89
N TRP A 76 7.79 -6.36 -0.06
CA TRP A 76 7.55 -6.17 -1.48
C TRP A 76 6.07 -6.37 -1.84
N ASP A 77 5.45 -7.46 -1.41
CA ASP A 77 4.03 -7.73 -1.67
C ASP A 77 3.12 -6.59 -1.20
N LYS A 78 3.40 -6.03 -0.01
CA LYS A 78 2.65 -4.88 0.53
C LYS A 78 2.82 -3.63 -0.32
N THR A 79 4.05 -3.38 -0.77
CA THR A 79 4.38 -2.23 -1.63
C THR A 79 3.72 -2.38 -3.00
N GLU A 80 3.78 -3.58 -3.61
CA GLU A 80 3.10 -3.87 -4.87
C GLU A 80 1.59 -3.70 -4.75
N MET A 81 0.97 -4.22 -3.69
CA MET A 81 -0.47 -4.05 -3.46
C MET A 81 -0.86 -2.57 -3.39
N LEU A 82 -0.12 -1.75 -2.64
CA LEU A 82 -0.38 -0.31 -2.56
C LEU A 82 -0.17 0.39 -3.91
N TYR A 83 0.84 -0.03 -4.66
CA TYR A 83 1.10 0.47 -6.00
C TYR A 83 -0.06 0.16 -6.95
N TRP A 84 -0.56 -1.08 -6.97
CA TRP A 84 -1.69 -1.48 -7.82
C TRP A 84 -2.96 -0.69 -7.48
N LEU A 85 -3.28 -0.52 -6.19
CA LEU A 85 -4.41 0.31 -5.75
C LEU A 85 -4.29 1.76 -6.21
N GLN A 86 -3.08 2.32 -6.20
CA GLN A 86 -2.86 3.68 -6.69
C GLN A 86 -3.01 3.76 -8.21
N GLN A 87 -2.56 2.75 -8.96
CA GLN A 87 -2.71 2.72 -10.40
C GLN A 87 -4.16 2.59 -10.84
N GLU A 88 -4.95 1.78 -10.16
CA GLU A 88 -6.40 1.68 -10.40
C GLU A 88 -7.12 3.01 -10.15
N ARG A 89 -6.78 3.71 -9.06
CA ARG A 89 -7.30 5.07 -8.79
C ARG A 89 -6.96 6.03 -9.91
N ASN A 90 -5.70 6.06 -10.35
CA ASN A 90 -5.26 6.94 -11.42
C ASN A 90 -6.00 6.64 -12.73
N LYS A 91 -6.17 5.36 -13.08
CA LYS A 91 -6.91 4.95 -14.28
C LYS A 91 -8.36 5.39 -14.23
N SER A 92 -9.04 5.20 -13.11
CA SER A 92 -10.43 5.64 -12.93
C SER A 92 -10.58 7.17 -13.03
N LEU A 93 -9.61 7.94 -12.53
CA LEU A 93 -9.61 9.39 -12.67
C LEU A 93 -9.46 9.81 -14.14
N LEU A 94 -8.52 9.20 -14.86
CA LEU A 94 -8.35 9.46 -16.29
C LEU A 94 -9.65 9.18 -17.06
N GLU A 95 -10.30 8.04 -16.81
CA GLU A 95 -11.57 7.68 -17.45
C GLU A 95 -12.69 8.70 -17.17
N LYS A 96 -12.79 9.21 -15.93
CA LYS A 96 -13.75 10.27 -15.57
C LYS A 96 -13.45 11.58 -16.30
N ASP A 97 -12.19 12.02 -16.28
CA ASP A 97 -11.76 13.26 -16.95
C ASP A 97 -12.00 13.20 -18.47
N PHE A 98 -11.82 12.02 -19.08
CA PHE A 98 -12.16 11.80 -20.48
C PHE A 98 -13.67 11.93 -20.70
N ASN A 99 -14.50 11.25 -19.91
CA ASN A 99 -15.96 11.27 -20.08
C ASN A 99 -16.55 12.69 -19.89
N ASP A 100 -16.08 13.42 -18.88
CA ASP A 100 -16.52 14.80 -18.61
C ASP A 100 -16.18 15.75 -19.78
N LYS A 101 -15.04 15.55 -20.46
CA LYS A 101 -14.68 16.33 -21.65
C LYS A 101 -15.58 16.00 -22.85
N PHE A 102 -16.00 14.76 -23.03
CA PHE A 102 -16.90 14.37 -24.12
C PHE A 102 -18.34 14.84 -23.88
N GLU A 103 -18.86 14.74 -22.66
CA GLU A 103 -20.20 15.24 -22.33
C GLU A 103 -20.34 16.75 -22.51
N ASN A 104 -19.30 17.52 -22.16
CA ASN A 104 -19.32 18.98 -22.36
C ASN A 104 -19.20 19.39 -23.84
N LYS A 105 -18.57 18.55 -24.67
CA LYS A 105 -18.43 18.80 -26.12
C LYS A 105 -19.69 18.43 -26.91
N ALA A 106 -20.53 17.53 -26.40
CA ALA A 106 -21.81 17.15 -27.01
C ALA A 106 -22.98 18.11 -26.66
N LYS A 107 -22.76 19.09 -25.78
CA LYS A 107 -23.73 20.11 -25.35
C LYS A 107 -23.50 21.50 -26.00
N LEU A 108 -22.56 21.60 -26.95
CA LEU A 108 -22.27 22.78 -27.78
C LEU A 108 -22.60 22.47 -29.24
#